data_AF-A0AB37HE57-F1
#
_entry.id   AF-A0AB37HE57-F1
#
_cell.length_a   1.000
_cell.length_b   1.000
_cell.length_c   1.000
_cell.angle_alpha   90.00
_cell.angle_beta   90.00
_cell.angle_gamma   90.00
#
_symmetry.space_group_name_H-M   'P 1'
#
loop_
_entity.id
_entity.type
_entity.pdbx_description
1 polymer ?
#
loop_
_entity_poly.entity_id
_entity_poly.type
_entity_poly.pdbx_seq_one_letter_code
_entity_poly.pdbx_strand_id
1 'polypeptide(L)'
;MYIKNKKNRTYNKYVPIVNYEGTTNAQLEIESDVVGDSSCPCCGFITIPNNGNVIAYICPVCFWEIDLFIQSNDVASDLNHGLTLTEARNNYQQLGAVLPRFKESCRQPKKGEYPTK
;
A
#
# COMPACT_ATOMS: atom_id res chain seq x y z
N MET A 1 41.15 -10.33 -17.34
CA MET A 1 42.07 -10.21 -16.20
C MET A 1 41.53 -9.13 -15.26
N TYR A 2 41.08 -9.52 -14.07
CA TYR A 2 40.66 -8.58 -13.03
C TYR A 2 41.89 -8.04 -12.30
N ILE A 3 42.01 -6.72 -12.21
CA ILE A 3 42.86 -6.07 -11.20
C ILE A 3 41.93 -5.23 -10.33
N LYS A 4 41.79 -5.61 -9.06
CA LYS A 4 41.19 -4.78 -8.02
C LYS A 4 42.20 -3.71 -7.62
N ASN A 5 41.81 -2.42 -7.59
CA ASN A 5 42.25 -1.55 -6.49
C ASN A 5 41.39 -0.28 -6.29
N LYS A 6 40.99 -0.13 -5.01
CA LYS A 6 40.76 1.08 -4.21
C LYS A 6 39.82 2.20 -4.71
N LYS A 7 38.66 2.25 -4.05
CA LYS A 7 37.99 3.44 -3.48
C LYS A 7 38.08 4.73 -4.30
N ASN A 8 37.13 4.93 -5.22
CA ASN A 8 36.74 6.27 -5.67
C ASN A 8 35.22 6.33 -5.73
N ARG A 9 34.59 6.55 -4.56
CA ARG A 9 33.17 6.89 -4.49
C ARG A 9 33.09 8.41 -4.64
N THR A 10 32.72 8.88 -5.83
CA THR A 10 32.43 10.30 -6.08
C THR A 10 31.25 10.72 -5.21
N TYR A 11 31.44 11.65 -4.29
CA TYR A 11 30.37 12.19 -3.45
C TYR A 11 29.46 13.08 -4.30
N ASN A 12 28.17 12.74 -4.35
CA ASN A 12 27.15 13.63 -4.89
C ASN A 12 26.72 14.60 -3.77
N LYS A 13 26.94 15.90 -3.97
CA LYS A 13 26.64 16.95 -2.97
C LYS A 13 25.16 17.07 -2.59
N TYR A 14 24.27 16.45 -3.34
CA TYR A 14 22.82 16.44 -3.09
C TYR A 14 22.35 15.18 -2.36
N VAL A 15 23.23 14.20 -2.12
CA VAL A 15 22.88 12.98 -1.38
C VAL A 15 23.32 13.15 0.07
N PRO A 16 22.40 13.13 1.05
CA PRO A 16 22.76 13.20 2.46
C PRO A 16 23.63 11.99 2.84
N ILE A 17 24.72 12.26 3.55
CA ILE A 17 25.59 11.22 4.10
C ILE A 17 24.91 10.65 5.33
N VAL A 18 24.39 9.43 5.22
CA VAL A 18 23.82 8.70 6.35
C VAL A 18 24.91 7.81 6.97
N ASN A 19 25.23 8.07 8.24
CA ASN A 19 26.08 7.18 9.03
C ASN A 19 25.18 6.08 9.61
N TYR A 20 25.17 4.91 8.97
CA TYR A 20 24.55 3.73 9.56
C TYR A 20 25.47 3.19 10.66
N GLU A 21 25.38 3.75 11.85
CA GLU A 21 25.84 3.05 13.05
C GLU A 21 24.89 1.86 13.26
N GLY A 22 25.41 0.66 12.96
CA GLY A 22 24.64 -0.57 12.98
C GLY A 22 24.11 -0.87 14.37
N THR A 23 22.79 -0.78 14.53
CA THR A 23 22.12 -1.44 15.65
C THR A 23 22.02 -2.92 15.31
N THR A 24 22.81 -3.71 16.02
CA THR A 24 22.81 -5.17 15.95
C THR A 24 21.48 -5.72 16.48
N ASN A 25 20.83 -6.57 15.67
CA ASN A 25 19.81 -7.57 16.01
C ASN A 25 19.09 -7.42 17.36
N ALA A 26 17.91 -6.80 17.31
CA ALA A 26 16.77 -7.30 18.06
C ALA A 26 15.72 -7.74 17.03
N GLN A 27 15.53 -9.06 16.93
CA GLN A 27 14.39 -9.68 16.28
C GLN A 27 13.14 -9.27 17.04
N LEU A 28 12.64 -8.07 16.75
CA LEU A 28 11.29 -7.67 17.12
C LEU A 28 10.39 -8.21 16.02
N GLU A 29 9.99 -9.47 16.16
CA GLU A 29 8.77 -9.99 15.55
C GLU A 29 7.59 -9.27 16.22
N ILE A 30 7.41 -8.00 15.88
CA ILE A 30 6.13 -7.34 16.07
C ILE A 30 5.26 -7.95 14.97
N GLU A 31 4.26 -8.74 15.34
CA GLU A 31 3.10 -8.98 14.47
C GLU A 31 2.45 -7.61 14.20
N SER A 32 3.02 -6.87 13.25
CA SER A 32 2.73 -5.46 12.98
C SER A 32 1.59 -5.32 11.99
N ASP A 33 0.58 -6.19 12.09
CA ASP A 33 -0.57 -6.11 11.23
C ASP A 33 -1.29 -4.79 11.53
N VAL A 34 -1.24 -3.88 10.56
CA VAL A 34 -1.99 -2.63 10.62
C VAL A 34 -3.47 -2.98 10.77
N VAL A 35 -4.08 -2.57 11.88
CA VAL A 35 -5.49 -2.82 12.18
C VAL A 35 -6.33 -1.72 11.53
N GLY A 36 -7.27 -2.13 10.68
CA GLY A 36 -8.26 -1.22 10.09
C GLY A 36 -9.37 -0.87 11.08
N ASP A 37 -9.85 0.37 11.01
CA ASP A 37 -11.01 0.88 11.77
C ASP A 37 -12.09 1.49 10.86
N SER A 38 -11.81 1.56 9.54
CA SER A 38 -12.67 2.19 8.54
C SER A 38 -12.83 1.37 7.28
N SER A 39 -14.00 1.50 6.66
CA SER A 39 -14.35 0.81 5.42
C SER A 39 -13.49 1.27 4.25
N CYS A 40 -12.93 0.31 3.51
CA CYS A 40 -12.31 0.58 2.22
C CYS A 40 -13.38 1.14 1.25
N PRO A 41 -13.12 2.27 0.57
CA PRO A 41 -14.10 2.86 -0.34
C PRO A 41 -14.40 1.97 -1.55
N CYS A 42 -13.50 1.05 -1.90
CA CYS A 42 -13.66 0.11 -3.00
C CYS A 42 -14.42 -1.15 -2.57
N CYS A 43 -13.89 -1.94 -1.64
CA CYS A 43 -14.47 -3.25 -1.29
C CYS A 43 -15.41 -3.25 -0.08
N GLY A 44 -15.45 -2.17 0.69
CA GLY A 44 -16.33 -2.02 1.85
C GLY A 44 -15.87 -2.70 3.14
N PHE A 45 -14.83 -3.53 3.12
CA PHE A 45 -14.29 -4.16 4.34
C PHE A 45 -13.54 -3.17 5.23
N ILE A 46 -13.57 -3.39 6.54
CA ILE A 46 -12.92 -2.58 7.56
C ILE A 46 -11.42 -2.88 7.57
N THR A 47 -10.68 -2.23 6.67
CA THR A 47 -9.24 -2.48 6.47
C THR A 47 -8.40 -1.21 6.51
N ILE A 48 -9.04 -0.04 6.46
CA ILE A 48 -8.33 1.23 6.38
C ILE A 48 -8.11 1.74 7.81
N PRO A 49 -6.87 2.01 8.22
CA PRO A 49 -6.56 2.53 9.55
C PRO A 49 -6.84 4.04 9.66
N ASN A 50 -6.64 4.58 10.87
CA ASN A 50 -6.64 6.01 11.17
C ASN A 50 -7.96 6.71 10.77
N ASN A 51 -9.09 6.07 11.07
CA ASN A 51 -10.42 6.54 10.71
C ASN A 51 -10.57 6.87 9.21
N GLY A 52 -9.86 6.14 8.35
CA GLY A 52 -9.86 6.35 6.90
C GLY A 52 -8.92 7.46 6.41
N ASN A 53 -8.35 8.26 7.32
CA ASN A 53 -7.48 9.38 6.99
C ASN A 53 -6.01 8.94 6.92
N VAL A 54 -5.70 8.07 5.96
CA VAL A 54 -4.35 7.56 5.74
C VAL A 54 -3.93 7.80 4.29
N ILE A 55 -2.71 8.29 4.11
CA ILE A 55 -2.17 8.58 2.77
C ILE A 55 -1.58 7.29 2.21
N ALA A 56 -1.92 6.95 0.96
CA ALA A 56 -1.26 5.89 0.19
C ALA A 56 -1.30 4.49 0.84
N TYR A 57 -2.25 4.23 1.74
CA TYR A 57 -2.45 2.88 2.27
C TYR A 57 -3.15 2.01 1.25
N ILE A 58 -2.62 0.81 1.02
CA ILE A 58 -3.20 -0.14 0.07
C ILE A 58 -4.09 -1.13 0.82
N CYS A 59 -5.36 -1.21 0.44
CA CYS A 59 -6.28 -2.20 1.00
C CYS A 59 -5.81 -3.62 0.65
N PRO A 60 -5.52 -4.50 1.63
CA PRO A 60 -5.03 -5.86 1.36
C PRO A 60 -6.09 -6.78 0.75
N VAL A 61 -7.37 -6.39 0.77
CA VAL A 61 -8.47 -7.21 0.24
C VAL A 61 -8.70 -6.97 -1.25
N CYS A 62 -8.61 -5.71 -1.71
CA CYS A 62 -8.93 -5.36 -3.09
C CYS A 62 -7.78 -4.69 -3.85
N PHE A 63 -6.74 -4.25 -3.15
CA PHE A 63 -5.59 -3.54 -3.69
C PHE A 63 -5.86 -2.10 -4.18
N TRP A 64 -6.96 -1.49 -3.72
CA TRP A 64 -7.17 -0.04 -3.88
C TRP A 64 -6.25 0.73 -2.93
N GLU A 65 -5.48 1.68 -3.47
CA GLU A 65 -4.67 2.63 -2.72
C GLU A 65 -5.50 3.85 -2.33
N ILE A 66 -5.45 4.24 -1.06
CA ILE A 66 -6.22 5.38 -0.55
C ILE A 66 -5.68 6.69 -1.12
N ASP A 67 -6.47 7.24 -2.03
CA ASP A 67 -6.27 8.55 -2.63
C ASP A 67 -7.21 9.56 -1.97
N LEU A 68 -6.69 10.31 -0.99
CA LEU A 68 -7.47 11.31 -0.25
C LEU A 68 -7.83 12.54 -1.08
N PHE A 69 -7.28 12.67 -2.30
CA PHE A 69 -7.41 13.87 -3.13
C PHE A 69 -8.39 13.69 -4.30
N ILE A 70 -8.93 12.49 -4.54
CA ILE A 70 -9.98 12.31 -5.54
C ILE A 70 -11.24 13.08 -5.16
N GLN A 71 -11.79 13.80 -6.12
CA GLN A 71 -12.93 14.70 -5.88
C GLN A 71 -14.27 13.97 -5.93
N SER A 72 -14.34 12.84 -6.63
CA SER A 72 -15.55 12.03 -6.75
C SER A 72 -15.20 10.60 -7.16
N ASN A 73 -16.21 9.72 -7.18
CA ASN A 73 -16.03 8.32 -7.54
C ASN A 73 -15.71 8.11 -9.03
N ASP A 74 -15.98 9.09 -9.88
CA ASP A 74 -15.85 9.02 -11.33
C ASP A 74 -14.65 9.82 -11.86
N VAL A 75 -13.83 10.35 -10.96
CA VAL A 75 -12.53 10.95 -11.29
C VAL A 75 -11.45 9.87 -11.21
N ALA A 76 -10.59 9.82 -12.23
CA ALA A 76 -9.47 8.91 -12.28
C ALA A 76 -8.46 9.22 -11.15
N SER A 77 -8.03 8.19 -10.43
CA SER A 77 -7.01 8.30 -9.39
C SER A 77 -5.60 8.13 -9.97
N ASP A 78 -4.72 9.07 -9.68
CA ASP A 78 -3.30 9.01 -10.08
C ASP A 78 -2.56 7.88 -9.36
N LEU A 79 -2.98 7.53 -8.15
CA LEU A 79 -2.41 6.41 -7.37
C LEU A 79 -2.87 5.04 -7.90
N ASN A 80 -4.07 4.97 -8.46
CA ASN A 80 -4.70 3.71 -8.87
C ASN A 80 -4.66 3.48 -10.40
N HIS A 81 -3.58 3.91 -11.05
CA HIS A 81 -3.35 3.69 -12.49
C HIS A 81 -4.43 4.28 -13.39
N GLY A 82 -5.02 5.41 -12.99
CA GLY A 82 -6.07 6.08 -13.75
C GLY A 82 -7.45 5.44 -13.63
N LEU A 83 -7.63 4.45 -12.75
CA LEU A 83 -8.96 3.92 -12.44
C LEU A 83 -9.78 4.96 -11.68
N THR A 84 -11.06 5.05 -12.03
CA THR A 84 -12.07 5.65 -11.16
C THR A 84 -12.42 4.67 -10.04
N LEU A 85 -12.95 5.19 -8.93
CA LEU A 85 -13.42 4.32 -7.84
C LEU A 85 -14.62 3.47 -8.29
N THR A 86 -15.47 3.98 -9.19
CA THR A 86 -16.58 3.25 -9.80
C THR A 86 -16.07 2.02 -10.58
N GLU A 87 -15.04 2.18 -11.42
CA GLU A 87 -14.42 1.05 -12.14
C GLU A 87 -13.76 0.06 -11.18
N ALA A 88 -13.03 0.55 -10.17
CA ALA A 88 -12.38 -0.31 -9.18
C ALA A 88 -13.38 -1.19 -8.42
N ARG A 89 -14.54 -0.64 -8.03
CA ARG A 89 -15.65 -1.39 -7.41
C ARG A 89 -16.16 -2.50 -8.32
N ASN A 90 -16.40 -2.18 -9.60
CA ASN A 90 -16.88 -3.16 -10.58
C ASN A 90 -15.85 -4.27 -10.80
N ASN A 91 -14.57 -3.91 -10.92
CA ASN A 91 -13.47 -4.86 -11.06
C ASN A 91 -13.35 -5.76 -9.84
N TYR A 92 -13.44 -5.21 -8.63
CA TYR A 92 -13.40 -6.01 -7.41
C TYR A 92 -14.55 -7.01 -7.34
N GLN A 93 -15.77 -6.64 -7.74
CA GLN A 93 -16.90 -7.58 -7.76
C GLN A 93 -16.68 -8.75 -8.72
N GLN A 94 -16.04 -8.51 -9.87
CA GLN A 94 -15.83 -9.53 -10.90
C GLN A 94 -14.57 -10.37 -10.67
N LEU A 95 -13.50 -9.73 -10.20
CA LEU A 95 -12.15 -10.30 -10.15
C LEU A 95 -11.71 -10.58 -8.72
N GLY A 96 -12.30 -9.92 -7.72
CA GLY A 96 -11.80 -9.87 -6.34
C GLY A 96 -10.47 -9.13 -6.21
N ALA A 97 -10.21 -8.17 -7.10
CA ALA A 97 -9.09 -7.22 -7.11
C ALA A 97 -9.44 -6.00 -7.98
N VAL A 98 -8.84 -4.83 -7.76
CA VAL A 98 -9.10 -3.64 -8.59
C VAL A 98 -8.55 -3.77 -10.02
N LEU A 99 -7.53 -4.61 -10.23
CA LEU A 99 -6.98 -4.96 -11.53
C LEU A 99 -6.59 -6.44 -11.56
N PRO A 100 -6.72 -7.14 -12.72
CA PRO A 100 -6.38 -8.56 -12.82
C PRO A 100 -4.97 -8.90 -12.33
N ARG A 101 -3.98 -8.05 -12.65
CA ARG A 101 -2.57 -8.25 -12.29
C ARG A 101 -2.30 -8.20 -10.78
N PHE A 102 -3.24 -7.69 -9.97
CA PHE A 102 -3.10 -7.57 -8.52
C PHE A 102 -3.80 -8.68 -7.74
N LYS A 103 -4.40 -9.64 -8.44
CA LYS A 103 -5.17 -10.71 -7.79
C LYS A 103 -4.37 -11.49 -6.75
N GLU A 104 -3.14 -11.85 -7.09
CA GLU A 104 -2.25 -12.62 -6.21
C GLU A 104 -1.74 -11.82 -4.99
N SER A 105 -1.88 -10.49 -5.01
CA SER A 105 -1.56 -9.62 -3.87
C SER A 105 -2.77 -9.35 -2.96
N CYS A 106 -3.96 -9.76 -3.38
CA CYS A 106 -5.17 -9.65 -2.59
C CYS A 106 -5.33 -10.87 -1.68
N ARG A 107 -5.91 -10.66 -0.50
CA ARG A 107 -6.34 -11.74 0.40
C ARG A 107 -7.84 -11.67 0.69
N GLN A 108 -8.38 -12.77 1.22
CA GLN A 108 -9.72 -12.74 1.77
C GLN A 108 -9.78 -11.82 3.01
N PRO A 109 -10.93 -11.18 3.28
CA PRO A 109 -11.16 -10.44 4.51
C PRO A 109 -11.00 -11.34 5.74
N LYS A 110 -10.41 -10.82 6.81
CA LYS A 110 -10.40 -11.48 8.12
C LYS A 110 -11.79 -11.36 8.75
N LYS A 111 -12.11 -12.25 9.70
CA LYS A 111 -13.42 -12.27 10.38
C LYS A 111 -13.83 -10.91 10.98
N GLY A 112 -12.87 -10.15 11.52
CA GLY A 112 -13.12 -8.83 12.10
C GLY A 112 -13.24 -7.68 11.10
N GLU A 113 -13.00 -7.91 9.81
CA GLU A 113 -13.01 -6.87 8.78
C GLU A 113 -14.37 -6.76 8.06
N TYR A 114 -15.34 -7.62 8.41
CA TYR A 114 -16.69 -7.53 7.90
C TYR A 114 -17.44 -6.39 8.60
N PRO A 115 -18.08 -5.45 7.87
CA PRO A 115 -18.87 -4.39 8.48
C PRO A 115 -19.99 -4.96 9.35
N THR A 116 -20.12 -4.45 10.58
CA THR A 116 -21.29 -4.71 11.42
C THR A 116 -22.50 -3.99 10.83
N LYS A 117 -23.57 -4.75 10.56
CA LYS A 117 -24.87 -4.20 10.11
C LYS A 117 -25.47 -3.25 11.13
#